data_AF-A0A5P9HGU8-F1
#
_entry.id   AF-A0A5P9HGU8-F1
#
_cell.length_a   1.000
_cell.length_b   1.000
_cell.length_c   1.000
_cell.angle_alpha   90.00
_cell.angle_beta   90.00
_cell.angle_gamma   90.00
#
_symmetry.space_group_name_H-M   'P 1'
#
loop_
_entity.id
_entity.type
_entity.pdbx_description
1 polymer ?
#
loop_
_entity_poly.entity_id
_entity_poly.type
_entity_poly.pdbx_seq_one_letter_code
_entity_poly.pdbx_strand_id
1 'polypeptide(L)'
;MASLVIKIYNFFEGDYMKIQKLVDSIHYWDSKVLAFDMKYFADELILKCEPGIYIFKGCYNLELKHTPKFEKAIPPEKWTYAQLPYTIHDISIHENNRDSTSKYSVTITMPPMFVELSCNEIIVNSTSN
;
A
#
# COMPACT_ATOMS: atom_id res chain seq x y z
N MET A 1 -12.09 -24.16 15.11
CA MET A 1 -10.74 -24.11 14.50
C MET A 1 -10.91 -24.12 13.00
N ALA A 2 -10.85 -22.96 12.33
CA ALA A 2 -10.88 -22.88 10.88
C ALA A 2 -9.44 -22.83 10.37
N SER A 3 -9.10 -23.76 9.48
CA SER A 3 -7.76 -23.97 8.92
C SER A 3 -7.43 -22.85 7.93
N LEU A 4 -6.27 -22.22 8.11
CA LEU A 4 -5.72 -21.20 7.23
C LEU A 4 -5.14 -21.88 5.99
N VAL A 5 -5.79 -21.74 4.83
CA VAL A 5 -5.26 -22.28 3.56
C VAL A 5 -4.28 -21.26 2.97
N ILE A 6 -2.99 -21.45 3.25
CA ILE A 6 -1.92 -20.72 2.56
C ILE A 6 -1.71 -21.40 1.20
N LYS A 7 -2.11 -20.74 0.12
CA LYS A 7 -1.80 -21.18 -1.25
C LYS A 7 -0.47 -20.57 -1.69
N ILE A 8 0.54 -21.41 -1.86
CA ILE A 8 1.83 -21.05 -2.46
C ILE A 8 1.77 -21.40 -3.95
N TYR A 9 2.00 -20.43 -4.83
CA TYR A 9 2.03 -20.63 -6.29
C TYR A 9 3.44 -20.33 -6.85
N ASN A 10 3.97 -21.26 -7.67
CA ASN A 10 5.23 -21.10 -8.43
C ASN A 10 5.02 -20.28 -9.73
N PHE A 11 6.10 -19.64 -10.22
CA PHE A 11 6.09 -18.27 -10.76
C PHE A 11 6.81 -18.18 -12.13
N PHE A 12 6.15 -17.71 -13.20
CA PHE A 12 6.75 -17.20 -14.46
C PHE A 12 5.66 -16.41 -15.23
N GLU A 13 5.92 -15.13 -15.57
CA GLU A 13 5.08 -14.13 -16.29
C GLU A 13 3.59 -14.01 -15.88
N GLY A 14 3.16 -12.80 -15.49
CA GLY A 14 1.76 -12.48 -15.15
C GLY A 14 1.42 -12.49 -13.66
N ASP A 15 2.41 -12.36 -12.79
CA ASP A 15 2.20 -12.34 -11.34
C ASP A 15 1.62 -11.01 -10.81
N TYR A 16 2.11 -9.87 -11.31
CA TYR A 16 1.64 -8.56 -10.85
C TYR A 16 0.13 -8.36 -11.07
N MET A 17 -0.43 -8.89 -12.18
CA MET A 17 -1.88 -8.83 -12.46
C MET A 17 -2.71 -9.59 -11.43
N LYS A 18 -2.18 -10.67 -10.84
CA LYS A 18 -2.88 -11.41 -9.79
C LYS A 18 -2.85 -10.63 -8.48
N ILE A 19 -1.73 -10.00 -8.16
CA ILE A 19 -1.63 -9.13 -6.98
C ILE A 19 -2.53 -7.91 -7.14
N GLN A 20 -2.58 -7.27 -8.31
CA GLN A 20 -3.52 -6.19 -8.59
C GLN A 20 -4.96 -6.64 -8.34
N LYS A 21 -5.38 -7.79 -8.88
CA LYS A 21 -6.72 -8.35 -8.62
C LYS A 21 -6.99 -8.59 -7.13
N LEU A 22 -5.98 -9.04 -6.37
CA LEU A 22 -6.10 -9.23 -4.93
C LEU A 22 -6.28 -7.88 -4.21
N VAL A 23 -5.50 -6.87 -4.59
CA VAL A 23 -5.63 -5.51 -4.07
C VAL A 23 -7.02 -4.94 -4.36
N ASP A 24 -7.49 -5.07 -5.60
CA ASP A 24 -8.81 -4.63 -6.06
C ASP A 24 -9.97 -5.34 -5.34
N SER A 25 -9.78 -6.61 -4.94
CA SER A 25 -10.80 -7.40 -4.23
C SER A 25 -11.13 -6.89 -2.82
N ILE A 26 -10.28 -6.01 -2.27
CA ILE A 26 -10.52 -5.35 -0.98
C ILE A 26 -11.50 -4.17 -1.13
N HIS A 27 -11.76 -3.70 -2.36
CA HIS A 27 -12.64 -2.56 -2.62
C HIS A 27 -12.22 -1.28 -1.88
N TYR A 28 -10.93 -0.94 -1.96
CA TYR A 28 -10.31 0.16 -1.22
C TYR A 28 -10.64 1.57 -1.75
N TRP A 29 -11.27 1.68 -2.93
CA TRP A 29 -11.60 2.97 -3.52
C TRP A 29 -12.43 3.81 -2.54
N ASP A 30 -12.04 5.07 -2.39
CA ASP A 30 -12.62 6.03 -1.46
C ASP A 30 -12.56 5.61 0.03
N SER A 31 -11.75 4.60 0.36
CA SER A 31 -11.58 4.16 1.75
C SER A 31 -10.67 5.10 2.52
N LYS A 32 -11.01 5.31 3.79
CA LYS A 32 -10.21 6.15 4.67
C LYS A 32 -8.91 5.46 5.05
N VAL A 33 -7.80 6.18 4.94
CA VAL A 33 -6.51 5.71 5.47
C VAL A 33 -6.54 5.79 6.99
N LEU A 34 -6.29 4.66 7.63
CA LEU A 34 -6.18 4.53 9.08
C LEU A 34 -4.73 4.66 9.53
N ALA A 35 -3.79 4.09 8.79
CA ALA A 35 -2.36 4.20 9.11
C ALA A 35 -1.50 4.07 7.86
N PHE A 36 -0.34 4.72 7.89
CA PHE A 36 0.69 4.59 6.88
C PHE A 36 2.05 4.57 7.57
N ASP A 37 2.52 3.36 7.89
CA ASP A 37 3.71 3.14 8.72
C ASP A 37 4.89 2.70 7.86
N MET A 38 6.06 3.28 8.14
CA MET A 38 7.35 2.82 7.60
C MET A 38 8.14 2.15 8.71
N LYS A 39 8.61 0.94 8.46
CA LYS A 39 9.37 0.13 9.42
C LYS A 39 10.71 -0.30 8.84
N TYR A 40 11.62 -0.68 9.73
CA TYR A 40 12.93 -1.25 9.37
C TYR A 40 13.68 -0.41 8.32
N PHE A 41 13.83 0.90 8.58
CA PHE A 41 14.49 1.83 7.66
C PHE A 41 13.83 1.91 6.27
N ALA A 42 12.49 1.86 6.26
CA ALA A 42 11.64 1.88 5.07
C ALA A 42 11.73 0.63 4.17
N ASP A 43 12.31 -0.46 4.68
CA ASP A 43 12.31 -1.75 3.99
C ASP A 43 10.94 -2.45 4.05
N GLU A 44 10.11 -2.08 5.03
CA GLU A 44 8.71 -2.50 5.13
C GLU A 44 7.78 -1.27 5.23
N LEU A 45 6.72 -1.29 4.43
CA LEU A 45 5.68 -0.26 4.44
C LEU A 45 4.33 -0.92 4.71
N ILE A 46 3.55 -0.35 5.63
CA ILE A 46 2.22 -0.84 6.00
C ILE A 46 1.20 0.26 5.74
N LEU A 47 0.28 0.02 4.81
CA LEU A 47 -0.90 0.83 4.59
C LEU A 47 -2.12 0.12 5.20
N LYS A 48 -2.84 0.81 6.08
CA LYS A 48 -4.12 0.34 6.62
C LYS A 48 -5.21 1.28 6.20
N CYS A 49 -6.31 0.73 5.70
CA CYS A 49 -7.56 1.42 5.47
C CYS A 49 -8.72 0.64 6.10
N GLU A 50 -9.91 1.21 6.06
CA GLU A 50 -11.13 0.60 6.60
C GLU A 50 -11.33 -0.85 6.15
N PRO A 51 -11.28 -1.19 4.84
CA PRO A 51 -11.53 -2.56 4.39
C PRO A 51 -10.30 -3.47 4.44
N GLY A 52 -9.07 -2.97 4.57
CA GLY A 52 -7.89 -3.84 4.46
C GLY A 52 -6.55 -3.28 4.91
N ILE A 53 -5.57 -4.18 4.88
CA ILE A 53 -4.18 -3.94 5.25
C ILE A 53 -3.29 -4.45 4.13
N TYR A 54 -2.39 -3.58 3.68
CA TYR A 54 -1.38 -3.84 2.66
C TYR A 54 0.00 -3.73 3.28
N ILE A 55 0.83 -4.75 3.08
CA ILE A 55 2.20 -4.81 3.59
C ILE A 55 3.13 -5.01 2.40
N PHE A 56 4.03 -4.06 2.18
CA PHE A 56 5.06 -4.11 1.16
C PHE A 56 6.39 -4.40 1.86
N LYS A 57 7.16 -5.36 1.34
CA LYS A 57 8.45 -5.78 1.95
C LYS A 57 9.59 -5.82 0.96
N GLY A 58 10.80 -5.63 1.47
CA GLY A 58 12.01 -5.52 0.67
C GLY A 58 11.88 -4.32 -0.26
N CYS A 59 11.57 -3.16 0.33
CA CYS A 59 11.20 -1.95 -0.41
C CYS A 59 12.42 -1.13 -0.80
N TYR A 60 12.38 -0.55 -2.00
CA TYR A 60 13.39 0.33 -2.55
C TYR A 60 12.72 1.54 -3.22
N ASN A 61 13.52 2.57 -3.53
CA ASN A 61 13.09 3.73 -4.32
C ASN A 61 11.80 4.40 -3.80
N LEU A 62 11.63 4.46 -2.47
CA LEU A 62 10.46 5.10 -1.86
C LEU A 62 10.49 6.62 -2.06
N GLU A 63 9.44 7.14 -2.69
CA GLU A 63 9.19 8.57 -2.84
C GLU A 63 7.83 8.95 -2.24
N LEU A 64 7.83 10.01 -1.42
CA LEU A 64 6.62 10.55 -0.79
C LEU A 64 6.45 12.01 -1.20
N LYS A 65 5.41 12.30 -2.00
CA LYS A 65 5.08 13.66 -2.44
C LYS A 65 3.83 14.14 -1.68
N HIS A 66 3.88 15.37 -1.18
CA HIS A 66 2.72 16.05 -0.63
C HIS A 66 2.37 17.27 -1.48
N THR A 67 1.07 17.52 -1.68
CA THR A 67 0.61 18.77 -2.28
C THR A 67 1.03 19.97 -1.40
N PRO A 68 1.89 20.89 -1.88
CA PRO A 68 2.46 21.95 -1.04
C PRO A 68 1.46 22.96 -0.49
N LYS A 69 0.28 23.07 -1.13
CA LYS A 69 -0.79 24.02 -0.77
C LYS A 69 -1.83 23.40 0.17
N PHE A 70 -1.62 22.19 0.66
CA PHE A 70 -2.51 21.61 1.65
C PHE A 70 -2.21 22.18 3.04
N GLU A 71 -3.11 23.03 3.55
CA GLU A 71 -2.98 23.63 4.87
C GLU A 71 -3.20 22.57 5.96
N LYS A 72 -2.13 22.21 6.65
CA LYS A 72 -2.18 21.35 7.83
C LYS A 72 -2.66 22.19 9.02
N ALA A 73 -3.98 22.30 9.19
CA ALA A 73 -4.61 23.16 10.18
C ALA A 73 -4.14 22.90 11.64
N ILE A 74 -3.77 21.66 11.95
CA ILE A 74 -3.14 21.27 13.21
C ILE A 74 -1.95 20.34 12.94
N PRO A 75 -0.96 20.26 13.84
CA PRO A 75 0.18 19.36 13.68
C PRO A 75 -0.26 17.90 13.48
N PRO A 76 0.32 17.16 12.51
CA PRO A 76 -0.08 15.78 12.20
C PRO A 76 -0.03 14.82 13.39
N GLU A 77 0.89 15.00 14.34
CA GLU A 77 0.99 14.20 15.55
C GLU A 77 -0.21 14.35 16.50
N LYS A 78 -1.06 15.36 16.28
CA LYS A 78 -2.29 15.60 17.03
C LYS A 78 -3.54 15.17 16.27
N TRP A 79 -3.40 14.64 15.05
CA TRP A 79 -4.54 14.17 14.28
C TRP A 79 -5.13 12.92 14.93
N THR A 80 -6.43 12.94 15.16
CA THR A 80 -7.17 11.71 15.37
C THR A 80 -7.34 10.97 14.04
N TYR A 81 -7.58 9.66 14.07
CA TYR A 81 -7.89 8.90 12.85
C TYR A 81 -9.05 9.53 12.07
N ALA A 82 -10.04 10.10 12.76
CA ALA A 82 -11.15 10.79 12.12
C ALA A 82 -10.73 12.04 11.32
N GLN A 83 -9.58 12.64 11.64
CA GLN A 83 -9.08 13.89 11.05
C GLN A 83 -8.01 13.66 9.97
N LEU A 84 -7.57 12.42 9.73
CA LEU A 84 -6.68 12.13 8.62
C LEU A 84 -7.38 12.49 7.29
N PRO A 85 -6.84 13.43 6.49
CA PRO A 85 -7.45 13.91 5.26
C PRO A 85 -7.17 12.98 4.07
N TYR A 86 -6.77 11.74 4.34
CA TYR A 86 -6.27 10.82 3.33
C TYR A 86 -7.31 9.75 3.01
N THR A 87 -7.73 9.76 1.75
CA THR A 87 -8.62 8.77 1.18
C THR A 87 -7.89 8.11 0.02
N ILE A 88 -7.95 6.79 -0.08
CA ILE A 88 -7.27 6.06 -1.16
C ILE A 88 -8.09 6.20 -2.43
N HIS A 89 -7.49 6.78 -3.46
CA HIS A 89 -8.08 6.87 -4.79
C HIS A 89 -7.64 5.70 -5.68
N ASP A 90 -6.36 5.29 -5.59
CA ASP A 90 -5.80 4.23 -6.43
C ASP A 90 -4.61 3.54 -5.76
N ILE A 91 -4.48 2.23 -5.97
CA ILE A 91 -3.29 1.43 -5.68
C ILE A 91 -2.97 0.64 -6.95
N SER A 92 -1.93 1.05 -7.66
CA SER A 92 -1.51 0.43 -8.91
C SER A 92 -0.21 -0.36 -8.74
N ILE A 93 -0.20 -1.58 -9.25
CA ILE A 93 0.92 -2.52 -9.20
C ILE A 93 1.32 -2.86 -10.64
N HIS A 94 2.61 -2.71 -10.91
CA HIS A 94 3.23 -3.07 -12.17
C HIS A 94 4.42 -3.99 -11.93
N GLU A 95 4.78 -4.77 -12.93
CA GLU A 95 6.05 -5.46 -12.96
C GLU A 95 7.19 -4.44 -13.04
N ASN A 96 8.21 -4.61 -12.21
CA ASN A 96 9.41 -3.78 -12.29
C ASN A 96 10.40 -4.38 -13.28
N ASN A 97 10.36 -3.88 -14.52
CA ASN A 97 11.25 -4.33 -15.60
C ASN A 97 12.59 -3.57 -15.67
N ARG A 98 12.82 -2.61 -14.75
CA ARG A 98 13.98 -1.71 -14.81
C ARG A 98 15.12 -2.14 -13.90
N ASP A 99 14.85 -2.98 -12.92
CA ASP A 99 15.80 -3.34 -11.86
C ASP A 99 15.60 -4.81 -11.46
N SER A 100 16.68 -5.60 -11.39
CA SER A 100 16.62 -7.01 -10.99
C SER A 100 16.48 -7.20 -9.48
N THR A 101 16.61 -6.12 -8.69
CA THR A 101 16.58 -6.16 -7.23
C THR A 101 15.18 -6.12 -6.62
N SER A 102 14.17 -5.65 -7.37
CA SER A 102 12.78 -5.57 -6.93
C SER A 102 11.81 -6.05 -7.99
N LYS A 103 10.75 -6.76 -7.59
CA LYS A 103 9.80 -7.41 -8.50
C LYS A 103 8.66 -6.50 -8.94
N TYR A 104 8.19 -5.63 -8.05
CA TYR A 104 7.00 -4.82 -8.27
C TYR A 104 7.33 -3.34 -8.17
N SER A 105 6.69 -2.54 -9.02
CA SER A 105 6.55 -1.09 -8.86
C SER A 105 5.13 -0.82 -8.36
N VAL A 106 5.01 0.00 -7.32
CA VAL A 106 3.74 0.31 -6.67
C VAL A 106 3.56 1.82 -6.64
N THR A 107 2.37 2.28 -6.99
CA THR A 107 1.94 3.65 -6.79
C THR A 107 0.68 3.68 -5.93
N ILE A 108 0.63 4.60 -4.96
CA ILE A 108 -0.54 4.81 -4.10
C ILE A 108 -0.94 6.28 -4.22
N THR A 109 -2.15 6.51 -4.69
CA THR A 109 -2.74 7.83 -4.83
C THR A 109 -3.69 8.07 -3.66
N MET A 110 -3.28 8.92 -2.71
CA MET A 110 -4.10 9.27 -1.55
C MET A 110 -3.97 10.77 -1.22
N PRO A 111 -4.53 11.66 -2.05
CA PRO A 111 -4.37 13.10 -1.87
C PRO A 111 -4.67 13.55 -0.42
N PRO A 112 -3.88 14.47 0.13
CA PRO A 112 -2.82 15.25 -0.51
C PRO A 112 -1.45 14.52 -0.62
N MET A 113 -1.35 13.22 -0.33
CA MET A 113 -0.10 12.45 -0.43
C MET A 113 -0.11 11.51 -1.65
N PHE A 114 1.05 11.35 -2.28
CA PHE A 114 1.29 10.40 -3.36
C PHE A 114 2.55 9.61 -3.03
N VAL A 115 2.46 8.29 -3.20
CA VAL A 115 3.53 7.35 -2.85
C VAL A 115 3.94 6.59 -4.09
N GLU A 116 5.23 6.49 -4.31
CA GLU A 116 5.83 5.61 -5.31
C GLU A 116 6.89 4.76 -4.59
N LEU A 117 6.90 3.44 -4.82
CA LEU A 117 7.94 2.55 -4.31
C LEU A 117 8.13 1.35 -5.22
N SER A 118 9.25 0.65 -5.07
CA SER A 118 9.40 -0.72 -5.56
C SER A 118 9.56 -1.71 -4.41
N CYS A 119 9.13 -2.96 -4.58
CA CYS A 119 9.21 -3.97 -3.53
C CYS A 119 9.30 -5.39 -4.08
N ASN A 120 9.58 -6.36 -3.20
CA ASN A 120 9.75 -7.77 -3.55
C ASN A 120 8.58 -8.67 -3.16
N GLU A 121 7.77 -8.23 -2.21
CA GLU A 121 6.63 -8.97 -1.71
C GLU A 121 5.52 -7.98 -1.31
N ILE A 122 4.28 -8.36 -1.63
CA ILE A 122 3.07 -7.62 -1.29
C ILE A 122 2.10 -8.59 -0.62
N ILE A 123 1.71 -8.28 0.61
CA ILE A 123 0.72 -9.03 1.38
C ILE A 123 -0.54 -8.18 1.50
N VAL A 124 -1.68 -8.78 1.19
CA VAL A 124 -2.99 -8.12 1.25
C VAL A 124 -3.89 -8.90 2.20
N ASN A 125 -4.42 -8.23 3.20
CA ASN A 125 -5.36 -8.80 4.17
C ASN A 125 -6.64 -7.96 4.23
N SER A 126 -7.79 -8.60 4.28
CA SER A 126 -9.05 -7.91 4.59
C SER A 126 -9.14 -7.64 6.10
N THR A 127 -9.71 -6.50 6.47
CA THR A 127 -10.02 -6.14 7.87
C THR A 127 -11.40 -6.68 8.29
N SER A 128 -12.15 -7.32 7.39
CA SER A 128 -13.44 -7.94 7.71
C SER A 128 -13.28 -9.08 8.73
N ASN A 129 -13.86 -8.89 9.92
CA ASN A 129 -14.15 -9.95 10.89
C ASN A 129 -15.14 -10.98 10.34
#